data_AF-A0A8V1AL07-F1
#
_entry.id   AF-A0A8V1AL07-F1
#
_cell.length_a   1.000
_cell.length_b   1.000
_cell.length_c   1.000
_cell.angle_alpha   90.00
_cell.angle_beta   90.00
_cell.angle_gamma   90.00
#
_symmetry.space_group_name_H-M   'P 1'
#
loop_
_entity.id
_entity.type
_entity.pdbx_description
1 polymer ?
#
loop_
_entity_poly.entity_id
_entity_poly.type
_entity_poly.pdbx_seq_one_letter_code
_entity_poly.pdbx_strand_id
1 'polypeptide(L)'
;QIEHESFVTAEVEKAKAAVQCSRVWDITSRLLAQQKSTAELEQHIRACKEKRRALKDTLQELELKHAELKFHQPPSAISCRKLEAELRVRLQQEEARLEQARAQYVSNQELLLQFENGIDNLVIRLHGINVPEQDVSVEFKGVDEKLQYCRQKLQHLAQRVASLPAHTYSPDEDNETFVKVRNLMEKTTAREPWNLKIPLEDIGSGVQAPSDFVEEDHDLVLTREDIKKQGLHLIESKIRSSKRK
;
A
#
# COMPACT_ATOMS: atom_id res chain seq x y z
N GLN A 1 58.79 -75.36 -86.11
CA GLN A 1 58.96 -75.54 -84.65
C GLN A 1 59.56 -74.28 -84.01
N ILE A 2 60.65 -73.73 -84.55
CA ILE A 2 61.32 -72.51 -84.05
C ILE A 2 60.43 -71.25 -84.04
N GLU A 3 59.60 -71.03 -85.06
CA GLU A 3 58.68 -69.87 -85.11
C GLU A 3 57.58 -69.90 -84.03
N HIS A 4 57.19 -71.10 -83.60
CA HIS A 4 56.18 -71.25 -82.56
C HIS A 4 56.75 -70.94 -81.18
N GLU A 5 57.97 -71.38 -80.91
CA GLU A 5 58.67 -71.09 -79.65
C GLU A 5 58.96 -69.61 -79.48
N SER A 6 59.43 -68.92 -80.55
CA SER A 6 59.70 -67.47 -80.50
C SER A 6 58.44 -66.66 -80.21
N PHE A 7 57.31 -67.04 -80.84
CA PHE A 7 56.00 -66.44 -80.57
C PHE A 7 55.55 -66.63 -79.11
N VAL A 8 55.68 -67.85 -78.57
CA VAL A 8 55.30 -68.15 -77.17
C VAL A 8 56.15 -67.34 -76.19
N THR A 9 57.47 -67.26 -76.40
CA THR A 9 58.33 -66.42 -75.55
C THR A 9 57.99 -64.93 -75.62
N ALA A 10 57.63 -64.41 -76.80
CA ALA A 10 57.25 -63.01 -76.97
C ALA A 10 55.95 -62.67 -76.21
N GLU A 11 54.95 -63.54 -76.28
CA GLU A 11 53.69 -63.35 -75.53
C GLU A 11 53.89 -63.49 -74.02
N VAL A 12 54.79 -64.38 -73.56
CA VAL A 12 55.12 -64.50 -72.13
C VAL A 12 55.86 -63.27 -71.60
N GLU A 13 56.84 -62.73 -72.33
CA GLU A 13 57.54 -61.50 -71.90
C GLU A 13 56.61 -60.28 -71.94
N LYS A 14 55.70 -60.21 -72.90
CA LYS A 14 54.65 -59.20 -72.96
C LYS A 14 53.69 -59.30 -71.77
N ALA A 15 53.29 -60.51 -71.38
CA ALA A 15 52.48 -60.72 -70.18
C ALA A 15 53.25 -60.31 -68.91
N LYS A 16 54.53 -60.69 -68.78
CA LYS A 16 55.39 -60.29 -67.67
C LYS A 16 55.51 -58.78 -67.55
N ALA A 17 55.70 -58.08 -68.67
CA ALA A 17 55.77 -56.62 -68.72
C ALA A 17 54.45 -55.97 -68.30
N ALA A 18 53.30 -56.49 -68.75
CA ALA A 18 51.98 -55.95 -68.43
C ALA A 18 51.65 -56.01 -66.93
N VAL A 19 52.01 -57.10 -66.24
CA VAL A 19 51.83 -57.24 -64.79
C VAL A 19 53.07 -56.86 -63.97
N GLN A 20 54.12 -56.38 -64.64
CA GLN A 20 55.40 -55.95 -64.06
C GLN A 20 56.08 -57.02 -63.20
N CYS A 21 56.08 -58.29 -63.62
CA CYS A 21 56.72 -59.38 -62.89
C CYS A 21 57.98 -59.92 -63.58
N SER A 22 58.92 -60.44 -62.79
CA SER A 22 60.22 -60.92 -63.29
C SER A 22 60.20 -62.40 -63.68
N ARG A 23 59.30 -63.19 -63.09
CA ARG A 23 59.19 -64.64 -63.28
C ARG A 23 57.81 -65.00 -63.81
N VAL A 24 57.74 -65.99 -64.69
CA VAL A 24 56.50 -66.43 -65.35
C VAL A 24 55.46 -66.92 -64.34
N TRP A 25 55.90 -67.62 -63.29
CA TRP A 25 55.02 -68.13 -62.23
C TRP A 25 54.42 -67.04 -61.33
N ASP A 26 54.95 -65.81 -61.34
CA ASP A 26 54.41 -64.70 -60.53
C ASP A 26 53.23 -64.00 -61.22
N ILE A 27 53.01 -64.26 -62.52
CA ILE A 27 51.95 -63.62 -63.32
C ILE A 27 50.58 -63.85 -62.68
N THR A 28 50.27 -65.10 -62.33
CA THR A 28 48.97 -65.49 -61.75
C THR A 28 48.73 -64.81 -60.40
N SER A 29 49.75 -64.79 -59.52
CA SER A 29 49.66 -64.16 -58.20
C SER A 29 49.44 -62.64 -58.31
N ARG A 30 50.10 -61.97 -59.26
CA ARG A 30 49.90 -60.54 -59.49
C ARG A 30 48.54 -60.19 -60.08
N LEU A 31 48.05 -60.97 -61.04
CA LEU A 31 46.71 -60.80 -61.59
C LEU A 31 45.64 -60.93 -60.49
N LEU A 32 45.79 -61.93 -59.62
CA LEU A 32 44.88 -62.13 -58.49
C LEU A 32 44.93 -60.95 -57.50
N ALA A 33 46.12 -60.44 -57.19
CA ALA A 33 46.28 -59.27 -56.32
C ALA A 33 45.68 -58.00 -56.94
N GLN A 34 45.88 -57.78 -58.25
CA GLN A 34 45.25 -56.68 -58.99
C GLN A 34 43.73 -56.80 -58.96
N GLN A 35 43.18 -57.99 -59.23
CA GLN A 35 41.73 -58.24 -59.18
C GLN A 35 41.14 -57.97 -57.79
N LYS A 36 41.85 -58.37 -56.72
CA LYS A 36 41.42 -58.08 -55.35
C LYS A 36 41.46 -56.58 -55.06
N SER A 37 42.54 -55.90 -55.43
CA SER A 37 42.69 -54.46 -55.23
C SER A 37 41.65 -53.64 -56.01
N THR A 38 41.33 -54.03 -57.25
CA THR A 38 40.27 -53.37 -58.03
C THR A 38 38.90 -53.58 -57.39
N ALA A 39 38.59 -54.79 -56.90
CA ALA A 39 37.35 -55.06 -56.20
C ALA A 39 37.21 -54.24 -54.89
N GLU A 40 38.28 -54.13 -54.10
CA GLU A 40 38.33 -53.29 -52.90
C GLU A 40 38.15 -51.81 -53.23
N LEU A 41 38.81 -51.32 -54.28
CA LEU A 41 38.68 -49.93 -54.75
C LEU A 41 37.24 -49.63 -55.20
N GLU A 42 36.62 -50.53 -55.97
CA GLU A 42 35.23 -50.39 -56.38
C GLU A 42 34.28 -50.33 -55.19
N GLN A 43 34.50 -51.18 -54.17
CA GLN A 43 33.73 -51.14 -52.93
C GLN A 43 33.90 -49.80 -52.20
N HIS A 44 35.12 -49.28 -52.12
CA HIS A 44 35.39 -47.98 -51.52
C HIS A 44 34.72 -46.84 -52.30
N ILE A 45 34.74 -46.88 -53.63
CA ILE A 45 34.04 -45.92 -54.49
C ILE A 45 32.53 -45.97 -54.23
N ARG A 46 31.93 -47.15 -54.10
CA ARG A 46 30.51 -47.32 -53.76
C ARG A 46 30.18 -46.70 -52.39
N ALA A 47 30.96 -47.03 -51.37
CA ALA A 47 30.77 -46.50 -50.02
C ALA A 47 30.90 -44.96 -49.97
N CYS A 48 31.87 -44.37 -50.69
CA CYS A 48 32.00 -42.92 -50.80
C CYS A 48 30.80 -42.28 -51.49
N LYS A 49 30.26 -42.89 -52.55
CA LYS A 49 29.05 -42.41 -53.24
C LYS A 49 27.81 -42.47 -52.35
N GLU A 50 27.70 -43.47 -51.50
CA GLU A 50 26.60 -43.58 -50.52
C GLU A 50 26.73 -42.51 -49.43
N LYS A 51 27.91 -42.37 -48.82
CA LYS A 51 28.16 -41.31 -47.82
C LYS A 51 27.89 -39.92 -48.37
N ARG A 52 28.29 -39.65 -49.62
CA ARG A 52 28.03 -38.36 -50.27
C ARG A 52 26.53 -38.10 -50.48
N ARG A 53 25.74 -39.14 -50.79
CA ARG A 53 24.28 -39.03 -50.90
C ARG A 53 23.66 -38.74 -49.53
N ALA A 54 23.99 -39.53 -48.52
CA ALA A 54 23.49 -39.32 -47.15
C ALA A 54 23.82 -37.92 -46.61
N LEU A 55 25.05 -37.44 -46.82
CA LEU A 55 25.43 -36.08 -46.41
C LEU A 55 24.63 -35.00 -47.12
N LYS A 56 24.33 -35.18 -48.41
CA LYS A 56 23.51 -34.24 -49.18
C LYS A 56 22.08 -34.20 -48.65
N ASP A 57 21.50 -35.35 -48.31
CA ASP A 57 20.16 -35.44 -47.75
C ASP A 57 20.11 -34.77 -46.36
N THR A 58 21.10 -35.01 -45.50
CA THR A 58 21.19 -34.34 -44.19
C THR A 58 21.37 -32.84 -44.31
N LEU A 59 22.11 -32.37 -45.33
CA LEU A 59 22.27 -30.94 -45.58
C LEU A 59 20.93 -30.29 -45.95
N GLN A 60 20.16 -30.92 -46.84
CA GLN A 60 18.84 -30.43 -47.22
C GLN A 60 17.87 -30.40 -46.03
N GLU A 61 17.91 -31.40 -45.16
CA GLU A 61 17.09 -31.42 -43.94
C GLU A 61 17.47 -30.28 -42.98
N LEU A 62 18.76 -30.02 -42.81
CA LEU A 62 19.24 -28.92 -41.96
C LEU A 62 18.90 -27.55 -42.56
N GLU A 63 19.00 -27.38 -43.88
CA GLU A 63 18.59 -26.16 -44.57
C GLU A 63 17.10 -25.87 -44.38
N LEU A 64 16.25 -26.91 -44.45
CA LEU A 64 14.82 -26.80 -44.18
C LEU A 64 14.55 -26.37 -42.73
N LYS A 65 15.16 -27.06 -41.74
CA LYS A 65 15.02 -26.69 -40.33
C LYS A 65 15.52 -25.28 -40.04
N HIS A 66 16.61 -24.86 -40.69
CA HIS A 66 17.12 -23.51 -40.55
C HIS A 66 16.15 -22.47 -41.13
N ALA A 67 15.55 -22.75 -42.29
CA ALA A 67 14.52 -21.89 -42.87
C ALA A 67 13.30 -21.80 -41.95
N GLU A 68 12.82 -22.93 -41.41
CA GLU A 68 11.75 -22.94 -40.43
C GLU A 68 12.08 -22.04 -39.23
N LEU A 69 13.26 -22.18 -38.62
CA LEU A 69 13.66 -21.36 -37.48
C LEU A 69 13.86 -19.88 -37.82
N LYS A 70 14.35 -19.57 -39.03
CA LYS A 70 14.61 -18.20 -39.47
C LYS A 70 13.31 -17.45 -39.80
N PHE A 71 12.32 -18.13 -40.35
CA PHE A 71 11.09 -17.52 -40.85
C PHE A 71 9.87 -17.76 -39.95
N HIS A 72 9.89 -18.75 -39.05
CA HIS A 72 8.91 -18.83 -37.96
C HIS A 72 9.26 -17.83 -36.86
N GLN A 73 8.58 -16.70 -36.89
CA GLN A 73 8.37 -15.90 -35.68
C GLN A 73 7.53 -16.75 -34.71
N PRO A 74 7.92 -16.95 -33.44
CA PRO A 74 7.08 -17.64 -32.48
C PRO A 74 5.71 -16.94 -32.42
N PRO A 75 4.59 -17.68 -32.23
CA PRO A 75 3.24 -17.16 -32.33
C PRO A 75 3.10 -15.80 -31.65
N SER A 76 3.09 -14.77 -32.50
CA SER A 76 3.08 -13.32 -32.24
C SER A 76 3.55 -12.86 -30.84
N ALA A 77 4.85 -12.66 -30.67
CA ALA A 77 5.39 -11.85 -29.56
C ALA A 77 4.67 -10.48 -29.39
N ILE A 78 4.08 -9.97 -30.49
CA ILE A 78 3.23 -8.78 -30.50
C ILE A 78 1.91 -8.99 -29.73
N SER A 79 1.27 -10.15 -29.85
CA SER A 79 0.04 -10.47 -29.10
C SER A 79 0.32 -10.60 -27.61
N CYS A 80 1.40 -11.29 -27.23
CA CYS A 80 1.80 -11.40 -25.83
C CYS A 80 2.11 -10.03 -25.22
N ARG A 81 2.83 -9.15 -25.94
CA ARG A 81 3.12 -7.78 -25.47
C ARG A 81 1.86 -6.93 -25.31
N LYS A 82 0.89 -7.06 -26.22
CA LYS A 82 -0.40 -6.36 -26.10
C LYS A 82 -1.18 -6.83 -24.87
N LEU A 83 -1.27 -8.14 -24.64
CA LEU A 83 -1.91 -8.71 -23.46
C LEU A 83 -1.21 -8.28 -22.16
N GLU A 84 0.12 -8.27 -22.15
CA GLU A 84 0.89 -7.80 -21.00
C GLU A 84 0.61 -6.33 -20.67
N ALA A 85 0.54 -5.47 -21.70
CA ALA A 85 0.19 -4.06 -21.53
C ALA A 85 -1.23 -3.90 -20.97
N GLU A 86 -2.20 -4.67 -21.49
CA GLU A 86 -3.59 -4.65 -21.00
C GLU A 86 -3.69 -5.10 -19.54
N LEU A 87 -3.03 -6.20 -19.18
CA LEU A 87 -3.00 -6.70 -17.81
C LEU A 87 -2.35 -5.69 -16.85
N ARG A 88 -1.31 -4.99 -17.28
CA ARG A 88 -0.66 -3.95 -16.48
C ARG A 88 -1.59 -2.76 -16.21
N VAL A 89 -2.38 -2.35 -17.20
CA VAL A 89 -3.40 -1.29 -17.01
C VAL A 89 -4.50 -1.76 -16.05
N ARG A 90 -4.99 -3.00 -16.21
CA ARG A 90 -6.01 -3.56 -15.29
C ARG A 90 -5.48 -3.68 -13.86
N LEU A 91 -4.22 -4.09 -13.69
CA LEU A 91 -3.57 -4.17 -12.38
C LEU A 91 -3.56 -2.79 -11.70
N GLN A 92 -3.13 -1.74 -12.41
CA GLN A 92 -3.12 -0.38 -11.87
C GLN A 92 -4.52 0.12 -11.48
N GLN A 93 -5.54 -0.23 -12.27
CA GLN A 93 -6.93 0.11 -11.94
C GLN A 93 -7.41 -0.60 -10.67
N GLU A 94 -7.10 -1.89 -10.51
CA GLU A 94 -7.46 -2.64 -9.31
C GLU A 94 -6.67 -2.18 -8.08
N GLU A 95 -5.39 -1.81 -8.23
CA GLU A 95 -4.59 -1.22 -7.15
C GLU A 95 -5.18 0.12 -6.69
N ALA A 96 -5.57 1.00 -7.63
CA ALA A 96 -6.24 2.26 -7.30
C ALA A 96 -7.59 2.04 -6.61
N ARG A 97 -8.38 1.07 -7.08
CA ARG A 97 -9.66 0.69 -6.47
C ARG A 97 -9.47 0.15 -5.05
N LEU A 98 -8.45 -0.67 -4.85
CA LEU A 98 -8.10 -1.21 -3.54
C LEU A 98 -7.68 -0.09 -2.58
N GLU A 99 -6.85 0.85 -3.03
CA GLU A 99 -6.40 1.97 -2.20
C GLU A 99 -7.58 2.87 -1.78
N GLN A 100 -8.50 3.14 -2.70
CA GLN A 100 -9.73 3.87 -2.39
C GLN A 100 -10.59 3.14 -1.35
N ALA A 101 -10.78 1.82 -1.51
CA ALA A 101 -11.54 1.02 -0.55
C ALA A 101 -10.88 0.99 0.84
N ARG A 102 -9.53 0.94 0.89
CA ARG A 102 -8.77 1.01 2.15
C ARG A 102 -8.95 2.37 2.82
N ALA A 103 -8.84 3.47 2.08
CA ALA A 103 -9.06 4.81 2.61
C ALA A 103 -10.48 4.96 3.19
N GLN A 104 -11.49 4.45 2.49
CA GLN A 104 -12.87 4.42 2.99
C GLN A 104 -13.01 3.58 4.26
N TYR A 105 -12.39 2.40 4.30
CA TYR A 105 -12.41 1.53 5.48
C TYR A 105 -11.80 2.23 6.71
N VAL A 106 -10.64 2.87 6.55
CA VAL A 106 -9.98 3.61 7.64
C VAL A 106 -10.86 4.76 8.14
N SER A 107 -11.44 5.54 7.23
CA SER A 107 -12.36 6.62 7.60
C SER A 107 -13.60 6.11 8.33
N ASN A 108 -14.19 5.00 7.89
CA ASN A 108 -15.33 4.39 8.58
C ASN A 108 -14.96 3.85 9.96
N GLN A 109 -13.76 3.28 10.12
CA GLN A 109 -13.26 2.81 11.41
C GLN A 109 -13.05 3.98 12.38
N GLU A 110 -12.48 5.09 11.92
CA GLU A 110 -12.32 6.30 12.73
C GLU A 110 -13.68 6.86 13.16
N LEU A 111 -14.65 6.90 12.24
CA LEU A 111 -16.01 7.33 12.54
C LEU A 111 -16.68 6.43 13.59
N LEU A 112 -16.51 5.11 13.49
CA LEU A 112 -17.03 4.16 14.48
C LEU A 112 -16.44 4.42 15.86
N LEU A 113 -15.12 4.62 15.96
CA LEU A 113 -14.46 4.97 17.21
C LEU A 113 -14.97 6.29 17.80
N GLN A 114 -15.24 7.30 16.95
CA GLN A 114 -15.84 8.56 17.41
C GLN A 114 -17.23 8.35 18.01
N PHE A 115 -18.06 7.51 17.40
CA PHE A 115 -19.39 7.17 17.94
C PHE A 115 -19.28 6.42 19.27
N GLU A 116 -18.43 5.38 19.35
CA GLU A 116 -18.22 4.61 20.58
C GLU A 116 -17.74 5.51 21.73
N ASN A 117 -16.74 6.36 21.46
CA ASN A 117 -16.25 7.34 22.43
C ASN A 117 -17.34 8.35 22.83
N GLY A 118 -18.15 8.82 21.88
CA GLY A 118 -19.27 9.73 22.15
C GLY A 118 -20.31 9.09 23.08
N ILE A 119 -20.62 7.82 22.85
CA ILE A 119 -21.56 7.05 23.66
C ILE A 119 -20.99 6.81 25.07
N ASP A 120 -19.72 6.43 25.18
CA ASP A 120 -19.05 6.23 26.47
C ASP A 120 -18.99 7.51 27.30
N ASN A 121 -18.66 8.63 26.67
CA ASN A 121 -18.70 9.94 27.29
C ASN A 121 -20.11 10.29 27.80
N LEU A 122 -21.15 9.94 27.04
CA LEU A 122 -22.53 10.17 27.45
C LEU A 122 -22.91 9.28 28.65
N VAL A 123 -22.53 8.01 28.64
CA VAL A 123 -22.74 7.08 29.77
C VAL A 123 -22.11 7.65 31.05
N ILE A 124 -20.86 8.09 30.99
CA ILE A 124 -20.14 8.68 32.14
C ILE A 124 -20.88 9.91 32.68
N ARG A 125 -21.31 10.82 31.79
CA ARG A 125 -22.04 12.04 32.19
C ARG A 125 -23.39 11.74 32.84
N LEU A 126 -24.05 10.68 32.40
CA LEU A 126 -25.37 10.28 32.92
C LEU A 126 -25.28 9.33 34.12
N HIS A 127 -24.08 8.85 34.47
CA HIS A 127 -23.91 7.81 35.48
C HIS A 127 -24.52 8.19 36.84
N GLY A 128 -24.31 9.42 37.30
CA GLY A 128 -24.79 9.90 38.61
C GLY A 128 -26.30 10.19 38.71
N ILE A 129 -27.09 10.00 37.65
CA ILE A 129 -28.53 10.25 37.68
C ILE A 129 -29.26 9.00 38.16
N ASN A 130 -29.91 9.06 39.31
CA ASN A 130 -30.72 7.94 39.80
C ASN A 130 -32.08 7.92 39.12
N VAL A 131 -32.37 6.84 38.40
CA VAL A 131 -33.70 6.58 37.80
C VAL A 131 -34.41 5.54 38.69
N PRO A 132 -35.68 5.77 39.12
CA PRO A 132 -36.36 4.96 40.15
C PRO A 132 -36.59 3.45 39.87
N GLU A 133 -36.11 2.89 38.76
CA GLU A 133 -36.37 1.49 38.36
C GLU A 133 -35.13 0.80 37.76
N GLN A 134 -33.94 1.38 37.92
CA GLN A 134 -32.72 0.90 37.26
C GLN A 134 -31.82 0.12 38.22
N ASP A 135 -31.54 -1.15 37.89
CA ASP A 135 -30.66 -2.03 38.66
C ASP A 135 -29.21 -1.48 38.74
N VAL A 136 -28.60 -1.61 39.92
CA VAL A 136 -27.41 -0.85 40.37
C VAL A 136 -26.07 -1.40 39.83
N SER A 137 -26.07 -2.32 38.87
CA SER A 137 -24.82 -2.78 38.25
C SER A 137 -25.01 -3.05 36.77
N VAL A 138 -24.53 -2.13 35.94
CA VAL A 138 -24.65 -2.22 34.49
C VAL A 138 -23.30 -2.57 33.90
N GLU A 139 -23.02 -3.87 33.79
CA GLU A 139 -22.02 -4.35 32.84
C GLU A 139 -22.63 -4.28 31.44
N PHE A 140 -22.12 -3.36 30.62
CA PHE A 140 -22.55 -3.25 29.23
C PHE A 140 -21.85 -4.31 28.38
N LYS A 141 -22.61 -5.16 27.69
CA LYS A 141 -22.10 -6.14 26.72
C LYS A 141 -21.88 -5.55 25.34
N GLY A 142 -22.50 -4.41 25.04
CA GLY A 142 -22.40 -3.77 23.72
C GLY A 142 -22.86 -2.31 23.70
N VAL A 143 -22.66 -1.67 22.54
CA VAL A 143 -23.00 -0.25 22.31
C VAL A 143 -24.52 -0.01 22.37
N ASP A 144 -25.33 -0.97 21.94
CA ASP A 144 -26.79 -0.86 21.99
C ASP A 144 -27.32 -0.76 23.43
N GLU A 145 -26.75 -1.54 24.35
CA GLU A 145 -27.11 -1.49 25.77
C GLU A 145 -26.72 -0.14 26.39
N LYS A 146 -25.54 0.40 26.02
CA LYS A 146 -25.11 1.76 26.43
C LYS A 146 -26.07 2.83 25.90
N LEU A 147 -26.51 2.73 24.65
CA LEU A 147 -27.46 3.67 24.05
C LEU A 147 -28.83 3.59 24.71
N GLN A 148 -29.32 2.38 25.02
CA GLN A 148 -30.58 2.20 25.72
C GLN A 148 -30.53 2.77 27.14
N TYR A 149 -29.43 2.56 27.86
CA TYR A 149 -29.18 3.16 29.16
C TYR A 149 -29.21 4.69 29.09
N CYS A 150 -28.49 5.28 28.14
CA CYS A 150 -28.49 6.73 27.92
C CYS A 150 -29.90 7.24 27.59
N ARG A 151 -30.63 6.53 26.73
CA ARG A 151 -32.02 6.88 26.36
C ARG A 151 -32.94 6.94 27.58
N GLN A 152 -32.93 5.92 28.43
CA GLN A 152 -33.77 5.86 29.63
C GLN A 152 -33.48 7.04 30.57
N LYS A 153 -32.20 7.33 30.83
CA LYS A 153 -31.80 8.44 31.70
C LYS A 153 -32.16 9.80 31.12
N LEU A 154 -31.95 10.00 29.81
CA LEU A 154 -32.33 11.24 29.13
C LEU A 154 -33.85 11.44 29.12
N GLN A 155 -34.64 10.38 28.93
CA GLN A 155 -36.10 10.46 29.03
C GLN A 155 -36.56 10.84 30.44
N HIS A 156 -35.96 10.25 31.47
CA HIS A 156 -36.24 10.62 32.86
C HIS A 156 -35.90 12.09 33.13
N LEU A 157 -34.74 12.57 32.67
CA LEU A 157 -34.37 13.98 32.78
C LEU A 157 -35.35 14.90 32.04
N ALA A 158 -35.74 14.55 30.81
CA ALA A 158 -36.68 15.33 30.02
C ALA A 158 -38.05 15.44 30.71
N GLN A 159 -38.55 14.35 31.30
CA GLN A 159 -39.78 14.35 32.09
C GLN A 159 -39.63 15.23 33.34
N ARG A 160 -38.51 15.14 34.06
CA ARG A 160 -38.24 16.01 35.22
C ARG A 160 -38.21 17.48 34.83
N VAL A 161 -37.53 17.81 33.74
CA VAL A 161 -37.47 19.18 33.18
C VAL A 161 -38.85 19.69 32.81
N ALA A 162 -39.68 18.86 32.17
CA ALA A 162 -41.05 19.22 31.80
C ALA A 162 -41.98 19.38 33.02
N SER A 163 -41.74 18.64 34.10
CA SER A 163 -42.50 18.75 35.35
C SER A 163 -42.08 19.91 36.25
N LEU A 164 -40.95 20.56 35.96
CA LEU A 164 -40.43 21.68 36.74
C LEU A 164 -41.26 22.95 36.45
N PRO A 165 -41.72 23.68 37.48
CA PRO A 165 -42.46 24.93 37.29
C PRO A 165 -41.63 25.95 36.51
N ALA A 166 -42.29 26.74 35.65
CA ALA A 166 -41.66 27.78 34.83
C ALA A 166 -40.80 28.78 35.63
N HIS A 167 -41.09 28.93 36.93
CA HIS A 167 -40.41 29.83 37.87
C HIS A 167 -38.98 29.38 38.22
N THR A 168 -38.60 28.14 37.87
CA THR A 168 -37.28 27.57 38.22
C THR A 168 -36.19 27.94 37.20
N TYR A 169 -36.58 28.38 36.00
CA TYR A 169 -35.64 28.63 34.88
C TYR A 169 -35.38 30.11 34.61
N SER A 170 -36.07 31.02 35.29
CA SER A 170 -35.75 32.44 35.25
C SER A 170 -34.70 32.72 36.33
N PRO A 171 -33.54 33.32 36.02
CA PRO A 171 -32.77 34.06 37.01
C PRO A 171 -33.59 35.29 37.38
N ASP A 172 -34.68 35.04 38.08
CA ASP A 172 -35.58 36.08 38.53
C ASP A 172 -34.84 36.81 39.64
N GLU A 173 -34.44 38.05 39.36
CA GLU A 173 -33.88 38.95 40.39
C GLU A 173 -34.90 39.17 41.52
N ASP A 174 -36.17 38.78 41.33
CA ASP A 174 -37.24 38.79 42.33
C ASP A 174 -37.29 37.47 43.16
N ASN A 175 -36.55 36.43 42.79
CA ASN A 175 -36.43 35.21 43.60
C ASN A 175 -35.52 35.46 44.80
N GLU A 176 -36.14 35.75 45.93
CA GLU A 176 -35.49 36.09 47.20
C GLU A 176 -34.42 35.06 47.62
N THR A 177 -34.63 33.77 47.35
CA THR A 177 -33.68 32.71 47.72
C THR A 177 -32.43 32.76 46.85
N PHE A 178 -32.60 32.98 45.55
CA PHE A 178 -31.47 33.12 44.62
C PHE A 178 -30.64 34.37 44.96
N VAL A 179 -31.29 35.49 45.23
CA VAL A 179 -30.63 36.73 45.65
C VAL A 179 -29.85 36.52 46.96
N LYS A 180 -30.43 35.83 47.94
CA LYS A 180 -29.76 35.53 49.22
C LYS A 180 -28.52 34.65 49.02
N VAL A 181 -28.62 33.57 48.25
CA VAL A 181 -27.48 32.66 47.99
C VAL A 181 -26.38 33.37 47.21
N ARG A 182 -26.74 34.12 46.16
CA ARG A 182 -25.79 34.93 45.38
C ARG A 182 -25.06 35.93 46.26
N ASN A 183 -25.79 36.74 47.03
CA ASN A 183 -25.20 37.76 47.90
C ASN A 183 -24.32 37.12 48.99
N LEU A 184 -24.67 35.92 49.47
CA LEU A 184 -23.83 35.17 50.39
C LEU A 184 -22.53 34.75 49.73
N MET A 185 -22.59 34.18 48.52
CA MET A 185 -21.39 33.79 47.76
C MET A 185 -20.49 34.97 47.48
N GLU A 186 -21.02 36.10 47.01
CA GLU A 186 -20.22 37.32 46.76
C GLU A 186 -19.53 37.82 48.04
N LYS A 187 -20.25 37.82 49.18
CA LYS A 187 -19.66 38.19 50.47
C LYS A 187 -18.59 37.23 50.95
N THR A 188 -18.76 35.93 50.73
CA THR A 188 -17.77 34.92 51.12
C THR A 188 -16.54 35.01 50.23
N THR A 189 -16.73 35.15 48.91
CA THR A 189 -15.63 35.32 47.93
C THR A 189 -14.80 36.56 48.24
N ALA A 190 -15.44 37.68 48.61
CA ALA A 190 -14.75 38.91 48.98
C ALA A 190 -14.00 38.84 50.32
N ARG A 191 -14.28 37.84 51.16
CA ARG A 191 -13.63 37.64 52.48
C ARG A 191 -12.60 36.52 52.47
N GLU A 192 -12.56 35.71 51.42
CA GLU A 192 -11.67 34.57 51.30
C GLU A 192 -10.24 35.06 50.98
N PRO A 193 -9.24 34.80 51.84
CA PRO A 193 -7.88 35.33 51.68
C PRO A 193 -7.18 34.90 50.39
N TRP A 194 -7.58 33.75 49.82
CA TRP A 194 -6.98 33.20 48.60
C TRP A 194 -7.59 33.76 47.31
N ASN A 195 -8.69 34.51 47.41
CA ASN A 195 -9.33 35.15 46.28
C ASN A 195 -8.68 36.52 46.06
N LEU A 196 -7.54 36.53 45.39
CA LEU A 196 -6.80 37.74 45.01
C LEU A 196 -6.95 37.97 43.50
N LYS A 197 -6.95 39.24 43.05
CA LYS A 197 -6.84 39.55 41.62
C LYS A 197 -5.48 39.02 41.12
N ILE A 198 -5.51 38.12 40.15
CA ILE A 198 -4.29 37.68 39.47
C ILE A 198 -4.00 38.70 38.36
N PRO A 199 -2.87 39.43 38.37
CA PRO A 199 -2.47 40.24 37.24
C PRO A 199 -2.24 39.31 36.03
N LEU A 200 -2.98 39.54 34.94
CA LEU A 200 -2.66 38.89 33.68
C LEU A 200 -1.48 39.63 33.05
N GLU A 201 -0.30 38.98 33.03
CA GLU A 201 0.82 39.45 32.21
C GLU A 201 0.41 39.42 30.74
N ASP A 202 0.40 40.58 30.10
CA ASP A 202 0.25 40.70 28.65
C ASP A 202 1.54 40.21 28.00
N ILE A 203 1.50 39.01 27.40
CA ILE A 203 2.65 38.32 26.78
C ILE A 203 3.23 39.11 25.58
N GLY A 204 2.71 40.31 25.28
CA GLY A 204 3.09 41.15 24.13
C GLY A 204 4.23 42.16 24.32
N SER A 205 4.81 42.38 25.51
CA SER A 205 5.88 43.39 25.67
C SER A 205 7.10 42.84 26.41
N GLY A 206 8.06 42.31 25.64
CA GLY A 206 9.35 41.90 26.16
C GLY A 206 10.26 43.10 26.46
N VAL A 207 10.36 43.46 27.74
CA VAL A 207 11.59 43.99 28.37
C VAL A 207 11.55 43.58 29.85
N GLN A 208 12.40 42.63 30.25
CA GLN A 208 12.66 42.36 31.66
C GLN A 208 13.41 43.56 32.26
N ALA A 209 12.85 44.16 33.31
CA ALA A 209 13.57 45.04 34.23
C ALA A 209 13.54 44.42 35.65
N PRO A 210 14.55 44.67 36.49
CA PRO A 210 14.84 43.87 37.68
C PRO A 210 13.78 44.03 38.77
N SER A 211 13.53 42.93 39.46
CA SER A 211 12.59 42.80 40.57
C SER A 211 13.00 43.68 41.75
N ASP A 212 12.38 44.86 41.85
CA ASP A 212 12.29 45.62 43.10
C ASP A 212 10.93 45.33 43.72
N PHE A 213 10.97 44.79 44.93
CA PHE A 213 9.81 44.50 45.78
C PHE A 213 9.03 45.78 46.04
N VAL A 214 7.95 46.00 45.28
CA VAL A 214 6.86 46.86 45.69
C VAL A 214 5.75 45.94 46.14
N GLU A 215 5.39 46.08 47.42
CA GLU A 215 4.23 45.46 48.05
C GLU A 215 3.00 45.75 47.16
N GLU A 216 2.65 44.77 46.34
CA GLU A 216 1.62 44.90 45.32
C GLU A 216 0.28 44.90 46.04
N ASP A 217 -0.36 46.07 46.10
CA ASP A 217 -1.67 46.27 46.71
C ASP A 217 -2.63 45.18 46.18
N HIS A 218 -2.94 44.21 47.04
CA HIS A 218 -3.80 43.09 46.71
C HIS A 218 -5.25 43.56 46.68
N ASP A 219 -5.59 44.23 45.58
CA ASP A 219 -6.93 44.65 45.25
C ASP A 219 -7.88 43.43 45.25
N LEU A 220 -8.87 43.47 46.14
CA LEU A 220 -9.92 42.46 46.30
C LEU A 220 -10.60 42.09 44.96
N VAL A 221 -11.06 40.84 44.83
CA VAL A 221 -11.82 40.36 43.65
C VAL A 221 -12.94 41.34 43.29
N LEU A 222 -13.01 41.70 41.99
CA LEU A 222 -14.03 42.62 41.48
C LEU A 222 -15.43 42.08 41.78
N THR A 223 -16.26 42.93 42.37
CA THR A 223 -17.67 42.59 42.56
C THR A 223 -18.39 42.61 41.21
N ARG A 224 -19.57 42.00 41.16
CA ARG A 224 -20.43 42.02 39.97
C ARG A 224 -20.71 43.45 39.50
N GLU A 225 -20.93 44.37 40.44
CA GLU A 225 -21.18 45.78 40.18
C GLU A 225 -19.95 46.47 39.58
N ASP A 226 -18.74 46.10 40.02
CA ASP A 226 -17.49 46.61 39.46
C ASP A 226 -17.27 46.11 38.03
N ILE A 227 -17.52 44.82 37.78
CA ILE A 227 -17.44 44.22 36.44
C ILE A 227 -18.45 44.89 35.50
N LYS A 228 -19.69 45.11 35.96
CA LYS A 228 -20.71 45.82 35.18
C LYS A 228 -20.29 47.25 34.84
N LYS A 229 -19.75 47.99 35.81
CA LYS A 229 -19.24 49.36 35.60
C LYS A 229 -18.09 49.38 34.59
N GLN A 230 -17.13 48.47 34.72
CA GLN A 230 -16.03 48.35 33.77
C GLN A 230 -16.53 47.98 32.36
N GLY A 231 -17.47 47.05 32.25
CA GLY A 231 -18.10 46.67 30.99
C GLY A 231 -18.81 47.84 30.31
N LEU A 232 -19.58 48.63 31.07
CA LEU A 232 -20.21 49.86 30.58
C LEU A 232 -19.18 50.87 30.09
N HIS A 233 -18.11 51.09 30.86
CA HIS A 233 -17.02 51.98 30.45
C HIS A 233 -16.30 51.50 29.18
N LEU A 234 -16.16 50.17 28.99
CA LEU A 234 -15.58 49.58 27.80
C LEU A 234 -16.47 49.77 26.57
N ILE A 235 -17.79 49.59 26.74
CA ILE A 235 -18.79 49.82 25.70
C ILE A 235 -18.81 51.30 25.31
N GLU A 236 -18.83 52.21 26.28
CA GLU A 236 -18.80 53.65 26.05
C GLU A 236 -17.51 54.11 25.36
N SER A 237 -16.35 53.59 25.76
CA SER A 237 -15.07 53.93 25.16
C SER A 237 -14.96 53.45 23.71
N LYS A 238 -15.45 52.23 23.40
CA LYS A 238 -15.52 51.73 22.01
C LYS A 238 -16.51 52.53 21.16
N ILE A 239 -17.70 52.86 21.69
CA ILE A 239 -18.69 53.68 20.98
C ILE A 239 -18.16 55.11 20.73
N ARG A 240 -17.42 55.70 21.68
CA ARG A 240 -16.79 57.03 21.51
C ARG A 240 -15.64 57.01 20.50
N SER A 241 -14.84 55.94 20.46
CA SER A 241 -13.78 55.79 19.45
C SER A 241 -14.31 55.60 18.03
N SER A 242 -15.46 54.94 17.86
CA SER A 242 -16.19 54.80 16.60
C SER A 242 -16.81 56.10 16.08
N LYS A 243 -17.09 57.09 16.95
CA LYS A 243 -17.64 58.40 16.57
C LYS A 243 -16.57 59.45 16.24
N ARG A 244 -15.29 59.14 16.48
CA ARG A 244 -14.14 60.02 16.18
C ARG A 244 -13.39 59.63 14.89
N LYS A 245 -13.91 58.68 14.12
CA LYS A 245 -13.47 58.35 12.76
C LYS A 245 -14.45 58.86 11.73
#